data_AF-W0RUA9-F1
#
_entry.id   AF-W0RUA9-F1
#
_cell.length_a   1.000
_cell.length_b   1.000
_cell.length_c   1.000
_cell.angle_alpha   90.00
_cell.angle_beta   90.00
_cell.angle_gamma   90.00
#
_symmetry.space_group_name_H-M   'P 1'
#
loop_
_entity.id
_entity.type
_entity.pdbx_description
1 polymer ?
#
loop_
_entity_poly.entity_id
_entity_poly.type
_entity_poly.pdbx_seq_one_letter_code
_entity_poly.pdbx_strand_id
1 'polypeptide(L)'
;MRRWSGRALQVVAWLLVLCTIVQIFLAGLAVFVGPQWWPRHRAFVDGFQYLAPLALVLAYLARTTRGPKVIGWVMLLLLWLQYTTIEQRLVPGHQAWAALHLVGGVLIFWLSTELARRATVRPPYHDSTTRGPSFNESGEFEEPPPVPKGVP
;
A
#
# COMPACT_ATOMS: atom_id res chain seq x y z
N MET A 1 3.73 -15.53 13.17
CA MET A 1 2.63 -14.61 12.76
C MET A 1 3.12 -13.47 11.87
N ARG A 2 4.11 -12.65 12.28
CA ARG A 2 4.69 -11.54 11.47
C ARG A 2 4.90 -11.82 9.97
N ARG A 3 5.53 -12.96 9.62
CA ARG A 3 5.79 -13.34 8.22
C ARG A 3 4.53 -13.53 7.37
N TRP A 4 3.48 -14.10 7.98
CA TRP A 4 2.20 -14.32 7.33
C TRP A 4 1.45 -12.99 7.16
N SER A 5 1.45 -12.15 8.20
CA SER A 5 0.83 -10.82 8.15
C SER A 5 1.52 -9.88 7.14
N GLY A 6 2.85 -9.96 7.00
CA GLY A 6 3.58 -9.18 6.00
C GLY A 6 3.29 -9.62 4.56
N ARG A 7 3.23 -10.94 4.30
CA ARG A 7 2.79 -11.46 3.00
C ARG A 7 1.34 -11.08 2.70
N ALA A 8 0.45 -11.19 3.68
CA ALA A 8 -0.94 -10.76 3.54
C ALA A 8 -1.05 -9.27 3.21
N LEU A 9 -0.29 -8.41 3.92
CA LEU A 9 -0.21 -6.98 3.61
C LEU A 9 0.24 -6.73 2.16
N GLN A 10 1.28 -7.43 1.72
CA GLN A 10 1.81 -7.28 0.36
C GLN A 10 0.78 -7.68 -0.69
N VAL A 11 0.07 -8.80 -0.49
CA VAL A 11 -1.01 -9.25 -1.38
C VAL A 11 -2.16 -8.25 -1.42
N VAL A 12 -2.62 -7.78 -0.26
CA VAL A 12 -3.69 -6.77 -0.17
C VAL A 12 -3.28 -5.46 -0.85
N ALA A 13 -2.02 -5.03 -0.70
CA ALA A 13 -1.50 -3.83 -1.34
C ALA A 13 -1.46 -3.97 -2.87
N TRP A 14 -1.02 -5.12 -3.41
CA TRP A 14 -1.09 -5.37 -4.85
C TRP A 14 -2.52 -5.47 -5.38
N LEU A 15 -3.43 -6.05 -4.60
CA LEU A 15 -4.85 -6.08 -4.96
C LEU A 15 -5.43 -4.65 -5.02
N LEU A 16 -5.08 -3.78 -4.07
CA LEU A 16 -5.43 -2.36 -4.10
C LEU A 16 -4.92 -1.66 -5.36
N VAL A 17 -3.68 -1.93 -5.78
CA VAL A 17 -3.11 -1.39 -7.03
C VAL A 17 -3.99 -1.79 -8.22
N LEU A 18 -4.28 -3.08 -8.36
CA LEU A 18 -5.09 -3.60 -9.46
C LEU A 18 -6.51 -3.02 -9.46
N CYS A 19 -7.17 -2.98 -8.31
CA CYS A 19 -8.49 -2.37 -8.15
C CYS A 19 -8.47 -0.87 -8.51
N THR A 20 -7.43 -0.14 -8.13
CA THR A 20 -7.33 1.28 -8.45
C THR A 20 -7.13 1.52 -9.95
N ILE A 21 -6.37 0.67 -10.65
CA ILE A 21 -6.25 0.71 -12.11
C ILE A 21 -7.63 0.51 -12.76
N VAL A 22 -8.38 -0.51 -12.33
CA VAL A 22 -9.73 -0.78 -12.84
C VAL A 22 -10.66 0.42 -12.55
N GLN A 23 -10.55 1.06 -11.39
CA GLN A 23 -11.34 2.26 -11.09
C GLN A 23 -11.05 3.43 -12.01
N ILE A 24 -9.77 3.71 -12.27
CA ILE A 24 -9.36 4.77 -13.18
C ILE A 24 -9.88 4.48 -14.58
N PHE A 25 -9.81 3.22 -15.03
CA PHE A 25 -10.39 2.80 -16.31
C PHE A 25 -11.92 3.00 -16.36
N LEU A 26 -12.66 2.57 -15.33
CA LEU A 26 -14.12 2.74 -15.28
C LEU A 26 -14.54 4.22 -15.21
N ALA A 27 -13.78 5.06 -14.50
CA ALA A 27 -13.97 6.51 -14.51
C ALA A 27 -13.70 7.09 -15.92
N GLY A 28 -12.64 6.62 -16.58
CA GLY A 28 -12.33 6.96 -17.96
C GLY A 28 -13.47 6.59 -18.91
N LEU A 29 -14.06 5.40 -18.80
CA LEU A 29 -15.24 5.03 -19.58
C LEU A 29 -16.43 5.98 -19.31
N ALA A 30 -16.63 6.39 -18.06
CA ALA A 30 -17.69 7.34 -17.73
C ALA A 30 -17.50 8.72 -18.38
N VAL A 31 -16.25 9.16 -18.54
CA VAL A 31 -15.89 10.45 -19.15
C VAL A 31 -15.88 10.37 -20.69
N PHE A 32 -15.21 9.36 -21.25
CA PHE A 32 -14.92 9.29 -22.68
C PHE A 32 -15.95 8.49 -23.49
N VAL A 33 -16.64 7.53 -22.88
CA VAL A 33 -17.64 6.68 -23.58
C VAL A 33 -19.06 7.08 -23.22
N GLY A 34 -19.33 7.36 -21.94
CA GLY A 34 -20.59 7.98 -21.53
C GLY A 34 -20.97 7.74 -20.07
N PRO A 35 -21.87 8.59 -19.52
CA PRO A 35 -22.18 8.63 -18.09
C PRO A 35 -22.82 7.35 -17.55
N GLN A 36 -23.35 6.47 -18.40
CA GLN A 36 -23.90 5.16 -18.04
C GLN A 36 -22.86 4.21 -17.39
N TRP A 37 -21.57 4.52 -17.47
CA TRP A 37 -20.51 3.77 -16.78
C TRP A 37 -20.31 4.20 -15.32
N TRP A 38 -20.80 5.38 -14.93
CA TRP A 38 -20.65 5.91 -13.56
C TRP A 38 -21.20 4.99 -12.46
N PRO A 39 -22.38 4.33 -12.62
CA PRO A 39 -22.85 3.37 -11.64
C PRO A 39 -21.91 2.17 -11.47
N ARG A 40 -21.25 1.70 -12.54
CA ARG A 40 -20.28 0.60 -12.46
C ARG A 40 -19.01 1.02 -11.72
N HIS A 41 -18.50 2.22 -11.99
CA HIS A 41 -17.38 2.82 -11.25
C HIS A 41 -17.69 2.94 -9.74
N ARG A 42 -18.90 3.37 -9.37
CA ARG A 42 -19.31 3.45 -7.95
C ARG A 42 -19.47 2.07 -7.30
N ALA A 43 -20.22 1.17 -7.94
CA ALA A 43 -20.44 -0.17 -7.41
C ALA A 43 -19.13 -0.95 -7.23
N PHE A 44 -18.15 -0.72 -8.11
CA PHE A 44 -16.84 -1.36 -7.98
C PHE A 44 -16.08 -0.88 -6.73
N VAL A 45 -16.05 0.43 -6.43
CA VAL A 45 -15.39 0.92 -5.19
C VAL A 45 -16.07 0.44 -3.92
N ASP A 46 -17.41 0.34 -3.91
CA ASP A 46 -18.14 -0.21 -2.76
C ASP A 46 -17.66 -1.62 -2.38
N GLY A 47 -17.22 -2.41 -3.37
CA GLY A 47 -16.69 -3.76 -3.17
C GLY A 47 -15.27 -3.83 -2.61
N PHE A 48 -14.35 -2.91 -2.98
CA PHE A 48 -12.94 -3.03 -2.60
C PHE A 48 -12.41 -1.93 -1.67
N GLN A 49 -13.20 -0.89 -1.37
CA GLN A 49 -12.76 0.21 -0.49
C GLN A 49 -12.26 -0.26 0.89
N TYR A 50 -12.76 -1.39 1.37
CA TYR A 50 -12.35 -2.01 2.65
C TYR A 50 -10.93 -2.61 2.62
N LEU A 51 -10.31 -2.76 1.44
CA LEU A 51 -8.93 -3.21 1.35
C LEU A 51 -7.95 -2.19 1.96
N ALA A 52 -8.23 -0.88 1.86
CA ALA A 52 -7.39 0.16 2.44
C ALA A 52 -7.33 0.10 3.98
N PRO A 53 -8.47 0.05 4.72
CA PRO A 53 -8.42 -0.13 6.17
C PRO A 53 -7.87 -1.50 6.57
N LEU A 54 -8.14 -2.56 5.80
CA LEU A 54 -7.54 -3.87 6.02
C LEU A 54 -6.00 -3.80 5.91
N ALA A 55 -5.46 -3.12 4.91
CA ALA A 55 -4.02 -2.94 4.73
C ALA A 55 -3.41 -2.19 5.92
N LEU A 56 -4.09 -1.15 6.44
CA LEU A 56 -3.65 -0.45 7.64
C LEU A 56 -3.57 -1.39 8.85
N VAL A 57 -4.63 -2.17 9.12
CA VAL A 57 -4.64 -3.15 10.21
C VAL A 57 -3.50 -4.17 10.05
N LEU A 58 -3.32 -4.71 8.84
CA LEU A 58 -2.24 -5.65 8.55
C LEU A 58 -0.85 -5.03 8.74
N ALA A 59 -0.66 -3.74 8.46
CA ALA A 59 0.61 -3.04 8.73
C ALA A 59 0.95 -3.01 10.24
N TYR A 60 -0.05 -2.83 11.11
CA TYR A 60 0.15 -2.94 12.55
C TYR A 60 0.39 -4.39 13.00
N LEU A 61 -0.37 -5.37 12.50
CA LEU A 61 -0.20 -6.79 12.83
C LEU A 61 1.13 -7.36 12.36
N ALA A 62 1.61 -6.96 11.18
CA ALA A 62 2.94 -7.28 10.67
C ALA A 62 4.05 -6.53 11.42
N ARG A 63 3.69 -5.56 12.29
CA ARG A 63 4.60 -4.70 13.06
C ARG A 63 5.65 -4.05 12.14
N THR A 64 5.18 -3.44 11.06
CA THR A 64 6.01 -2.70 10.10
C THR A 64 6.62 -1.46 10.75
N THR A 65 7.60 -0.87 10.04
CA THR A 65 8.10 0.47 10.36
C THR A 65 7.01 1.53 10.23
N ARG A 66 7.31 2.77 10.63
CA ARG A 66 6.35 3.90 10.58
C ARG A 66 5.84 4.18 9.16
N GLY A 67 6.68 3.99 8.13
CA GLY A 67 6.36 4.30 6.73
C GLY A 67 5.06 3.66 6.22
N PRO A 68 4.93 2.32 6.18
CA PRO A 68 3.70 1.65 5.74
C PRO A 68 2.43 2.06 6.52
N LYS A 69 2.57 2.39 7.81
CA LYS A 69 1.44 2.83 8.64
C LYS A 69 0.97 4.23 8.24
N VAL A 70 1.91 5.15 8.02
CA VAL A 70 1.61 6.50 7.51
C VAL A 70 0.95 6.40 6.14
N ILE A 71 1.48 5.57 5.24
CA ILE A 71 0.86 5.33 3.92
C ILE A 71 -0.59 4.86 4.09
N GLY A 72 -0.85 3.87 4.95
CA GLY A 72 -2.22 3.39 5.19
C GLY A 72 -3.16 4.48 5.70
N TRP A 73 -2.72 5.33 6.64
CA TRP A 73 -3.51 6.47 7.11
C TRP A 73 -3.78 7.52 6.02
N VAL A 74 -2.76 7.88 5.24
CA VAL A 74 -2.91 8.82 4.12
C VAL A 74 -3.85 8.25 3.06
N MET A 75 -3.81 6.95 2.79
CA MET A 75 -4.75 6.30 1.87
C MET A 75 -6.19 6.38 2.36
N LEU A 76 -6.45 6.21 3.67
CA LEU A 76 -7.79 6.39 4.24
C LEU A 76 -8.29 7.83 4.10
N LEU A 77 -7.41 8.80 4.36
CA LEU A 77 -7.72 10.22 4.16
C LEU A 77 -8.03 10.52 2.70
N LEU A 78 -7.20 10.04 1.76
CA LEU A 78 -7.43 10.21 0.34
C LEU A 78 -8.73 9.54 -0.11
N LEU A 79 -9.05 8.35 0.38
CA LEU A 79 -10.32 7.67 0.07
C LEU A 79 -11.52 8.49 0.54
N TRP A 80 -11.46 9.05 1.75
CA TRP A 80 -12.50 9.99 2.22
C TRP A 80 -12.59 11.23 1.32
N LEU A 81 -11.44 11.81 0.95
CA LEU A 81 -11.39 12.94 0.02
C LEU A 81 -11.94 12.61 -1.37
N GLN A 82 -11.84 11.35 -1.84
CA GLN A 82 -12.43 10.95 -3.13
C GLN A 82 -13.94 11.18 -3.14
N TYR A 83 -14.64 10.87 -2.04
CA TYR A 83 -16.08 11.07 -1.91
C TYR A 83 -16.44 12.57 -1.85
N THR A 84 -15.73 13.34 -1.04
CA THR A 84 -16.06 14.77 -0.84
C THR A 84 -15.72 15.63 -2.05
N THR A 85 -14.60 15.34 -2.72
CA THR A 85 -14.17 16.08 -3.92
C THR A 85 -15.12 15.83 -5.09
N ILE A 86 -15.53 14.59 -5.34
CA ILE A 86 -16.43 14.32 -6.48
C ILE A 86 -17.80 14.96 -6.32
N GLU A 87 -18.30 15.11 -5.08
CA GLU A 87 -19.56 15.80 -4.79
C GLU A 87 -19.53 17.29 -5.16
N GLN A 88 -18.34 17.92 -5.14
CA GLN A 88 -18.19 19.32 -5.55
C GLN A 88 -18.60 19.59 -7.00
N ARG A 89 -18.69 18.55 -7.85
CA ARG A 89 -19.19 18.68 -9.22
C ARG A 89 -20.64 19.16 -9.29
N LEU A 90 -21.40 18.98 -8.22
CA LEU A 90 -22.82 19.37 -8.12
C LEU A 90 -23.00 20.81 -7.64
N VAL A 91 -21.94 21.44 -7.12
CA VAL A 91 -21.99 22.80 -6.58
C VAL A 91 -21.58 23.80 -7.67
N PRO A 92 -22.44 24.79 -8.03
CA PRO A 92 -22.11 25.79 -9.04
C PRO A 92 -20.83 26.56 -8.68
N GLY A 93 -19.85 26.58 -9.59
CA GLY A 93 -18.57 27.27 -9.42
C GLY A 93 -17.48 26.44 -8.74
N HIS A 94 -17.76 25.21 -8.28
CA HIS A 94 -16.79 24.36 -7.60
C HIS A 94 -16.20 23.24 -8.48
N GLN A 95 -16.41 23.26 -9.80
CA GLN A 95 -15.97 22.18 -10.69
C GLN A 95 -14.45 21.96 -10.65
N ALA A 96 -13.66 23.01 -10.40
CA ALA A 96 -12.21 22.89 -10.20
C ALA A 96 -11.85 22.02 -8.99
N TRP A 97 -12.61 22.10 -7.89
CA TRP A 97 -12.42 21.25 -6.71
C TRP A 97 -12.77 19.79 -7.01
N ALA A 98 -13.75 19.55 -7.88
CA ALA A 98 -14.08 18.19 -8.31
C ALA A 98 -12.95 17.52 -9.09
N ALA A 99 -12.10 18.29 -9.78
CA ALA A 99 -10.94 17.75 -10.49
C ALA A 99 -9.91 17.12 -9.53
N LEU A 100 -9.89 17.50 -8.25
CA LEU A 100 -9.04 16.86 -7.24
C LEU A 100 -9.37 15.38 -7.04
N HIS A 101 -10.59 14.93 -7.38
CA HIS A 101 -10.94 13.52 -7.36
C HIS A 101 -10.02 12.68 -8.26
N LEU A 102 -9.65 13.17 -9.43
CA LEU A 102 -8.70 12.46 -10.30
C LEU A 102 -7.30 12.39 -9.67
N VAL A 103 -6.85 13.52 -9.12
CA VAL A 103 -5.54 13.63 -8.46
C VAL A 103 -5.45 12.67 -7.27
N GLY A 104 -6.48 12.63 -6.42
CA GLY A 104 -6.53 11.71 -5.29
C GLY A 104 -6.57 10.24 -5.73
N GLY A 105 -7.25 9.91 -6.83
CA GLY A 105 -7.23 8.58 -7.42
C GLY A 105 -5.83 8.13 -7.86
N VAL A 106 -5.08 9.01 -8.52
CA VAL A 106 -3.68 8.76 -8.93
C VAL A 106 -2.76 8.63 -7.72
N LEU A 107 -2.95 9.46 -6.69
CA LEU A 107 -2.17 9.37 -5.45
C LEU A 107 -2.43 8.06 -4.70
N ILE A 108 -3.68 7.57 -4.66
CA ILE A 108 -4.02 6.26 -4.10
C ILE A 108 -3.32 5.13 -4.87
N PHE A 109 -3.29 5.19 -6.21
CA PHE A 109 -2.55 4.24 -7.02
C PHE A 109 -1.04 4.25 -6.71
N TRP A 110 -0.44 5.44 -6.62
CA TRP A 110 0.97 5.58 -6.30
C TRP A 110 1.31 5.02 -4.91
N LEU A 111 0.52 5.41 -3.90
CA LEU A 111 0.73 5.00 -2.51
C LEU A 111 0.46 3.51 -2.29
N SER A 112 -0.52 2.92 -2.97
CA SER A 112 -0.74 1.46 -2.92
C SER A 112 0.43 0.69 -3.53
N THR A 113 1.04 1.20 -4.60
CA THR A 113 2.25 0.64 -5.19
C THR A 113 3.45 0.74 -4.24
N GLU A 114 3.63 1.89 -3.60
CA GLU A 114 4.69 2.08 -2.59
C GLU A 114 4.48 1.15 -1.38
N LEU A 115 3.23 1.01 -0.91
CA LEU A 115 2.89 0.10 0.16
C LEU A 115 3.23 -1.35 -0.20
N ALA A 116 2.89 -1.79 -1.42
CA ALA A 116 3.19 -3.12 -1.91
C ALA A 116 4.70 -3.39 -1.98
N ARG A 117 5.50 -2.42 -2.41
CA ARG A 117 6.98 -2.52 -2.41
C ARG A 117 7.56 -2.57 -1.00
N ARG A 118 7.04 -1.76 -0.07
CA ARG A 118 7.52 -1.70 1.33
C ARG A 118 7.02 -2.83 2.22
N ALA A 119 5.96 -3.53 1.81
CA ALA A 119 5.41 -4.66 2.54
C ALA A 119 6.29 -5.93 2.49
N THR A 120 7.38 -5.89 1.72
CA THR A 120 8.35 -6.98 1.61
C THR A 120 8.90 -7.35 3.00
N VAL A 121 8.59 -8.57 3.44
CA VAL A 121 9.08 -9.11 4.71
C VAL A 121 10.60 -9.17 4.65
N ARG A 122 11.30 -8.31 5.42
CA ARG A 122 12.72 -8.55 5.67
C ARG A 122 12.84 -9.95 6.27
N PRO A 123 13.68 -10.84 5.73
CA PRO A 123 13.99 -12.11 6.37
C PRO A 123 14.36 -11.84 7.84
N PRO A 124 14.08 -12.76 8.78
CA PRO A 124 14.67 -12.67 10.10
C PRO A 124 16.16 -12.40 9.90
N TYR A 125 16.68 -11.33 10.50
CA TYR A 125 18.12 -11.18 10.62
C TYR A 125 18.60 -12.48 11.24
N HIS A 126 19.36 -13.27 10.48
CA HIS A 126 19.94 -14.50 10.99
C HIS A 126 21.01 -14.02 11.96
N ASP A 127 20.64 -13.94 13.24
CA ASP A 127 21.52 -13.46 14.27
C ASP A 127 22.68 -14.43 14.39
N SER A 128 23.84 -14.05 13.85
CA SER A 128 25.08 -14.80 13.96
C SER A 128 25.50 -14.95 15.43
N THR A 129 24.93 -14.15 16.34
CA THR A 129 25.20 -14.21 17.77
C THR A 129 24.48 -15.38 18.46
N THR A 130 23.62 -16.13 17.75
CA THR A 130 23.03 -17.40 18.23
C THR A 130 23.75 -18.64 17.73
N ARG A 131 24.70 -18.50 16.79
CA ARG A 131 25.68 -19.56 16.59
C ARG A 131 26.64 -19.50 17.77
N GLY A 132 26.83 -20.63 18.45
CA GLY A 132 28.02 -20.80 19.29
C GLY A 132 29.29 -20.50 18.47
N PRO A 133 30.44 -20.32 19.13
CA PRO A 133 31.70 -20.03 18.45
C PRO A 133 31.89 -20.94 17.23
N SER A 134 32.04 -20.34 16.04
CA SER A 134 32.40 -21.07 14.83
C SER A 134 33.84 -21.50 14.93
N PHE A 135 34.13 -22.74 14.56
CA PHE A 135 35.48 -23.26 14.47
C PHE A 135 35.70 -23.76 13.05
N ASN A 136 36.88 -23.47 12.49
CA ASN A 136 37.28 -24.00 11.18
C ASN A 136 37.60 -25.52 11.27
N GLU A 137 37.94 -26.14 10.15
CA GLU A 137 38.27 -27.59 10.11
C GLU A 137 39.48 -27.96 10.98
N SER A 138 40.33 -26.99 11.34
CA SER A 138 41.45 -27.16 12.28
C SER A 138 41.10 -26.87 13.74
N GLY A 139 39.83 -26.56 14.05
CA GLY A 139 39.37 -26.30 15.42
C GLY A 139 39.76 -24.92 15.98
N GLU A 140 40.18 -23.98 15.14
CA GLU A 140 40.47 -22.60 15.53
C GLU A 140 39.22 -21.74 15.44
N PHE A 141 39.10 -20.78 16.36
CA PHE A 141 37.99 -19.83 16.40
C PHE A 141 37.93 -19.01 15.12
N GLU A 142 36.79 -19.09 14.42
CA GLU A 142 36.52 -18.33 13.22
C GLU A 142 35.76 -17.06 13.61
N GLU A 143 36.44 -15.91 13.52
CA GLU A 143 35.83 -14.61 13.77
C GLU A 143 34.65 -14.38 12.81
N PRO A 144 33.51 -13.89 13.30
CA PRO A 144 32.37 -13.61 12.44
C PRO A 144 32.72 -12.48 11.45
N PRO A 145 32.21 -12.54 10.21
CA PRO A 145 32.45 -11.50 9.22
C PRO A 145 31.92 -10.15 9.71
N PRO A 146 32.57 -9.03 9.35
CA PRO A 146 32.17 -7.71 9.78
C PRO A 146 30.74 -7.39 9.33
N VAL A 147 29.90 -6.93 10.27
CA VAL A 147 28.52 -6.54 9.98
C VAL A 147 28.53 -5.43 8.94
N PRO A 148 27.85 -5.59 7.78
CA PRO A 148 27.75 -4.53 6.78
C PRO A 148 27.13 -3.30 7.44
N LYS A 149 27.87 -2.20 7.51
CA LYS A 149 27.31 -0.91 7.91
C LYS A 149 26.21 -0.60 6.91
N GLY A 150 24.96 -0.56 7.39
CA GLY A 150 23.79 -0.34 6.55
C GLY A 150 24.00 0.88 5.67
N VAL A 151 23.93 0.68 4.36
CA VAL A 151 23.85 1.78 3.40
C VAL A 151 22.54 2.54 3.70
N PRO A 152 22.60 3.87 3.87
CA PRO A 152 21.46 4.70 4.26
C PRO A 152 20.25 4.56 3.33
#